data_AF-E3T6Y5-F1
#
_entry.id   AF-E3T6Y5-F1
#
_cell.length_a   1.000
_cell.length_b   1.000
_cell.length_c   1.000
_cell.angle_alpha   90.00
_cell.angle_beta   90.00
_cell.angle_gamma   90.00
#
_symmetry.space_group_name_H-M   'P 1'
#
loop_
_entity.id
_entity.type
_entity.pdbx_description
1 polymer ?
#
loop_
_entity_poly.entity_id
_entity_poly.type
_entity_poly.pdbx_seq_one_letter_code
_entity_poly.pdbx_strand_id
1 'polypeptide(L)'
;MRRNFFLLAAIAVVVLGLSLSAAAQRKAKLGRVCGDPAVACKGRENFQAWDLPFDTGKNFVIANSEWFYGIVLKSKKMKDWGDCEKPMFGETERLATQDMFPGRQVFTLNCVESGSNYYTGVNEQTAFIGVYAGRTLAEANAFLKTVQATNKFPGIRVRRMQVGINGT
;
A
#
# COMPACT_ATOMS: atom_id res chain seq x y z
N MET A 1 50.61 4.34 58.87
CA MET A 1 49.41 3.50 58.64
C MET A 1 48.16 4.36 58.71
N ARG A 2 47.23 4.15 57.77
CA ARG A 2 45.83 4.61 57.75
C ARG A 2 45.55 6.11 57.57
N ARG A 3 45.09 6.48 56.36
CA ARG A 3 43.76 7.11 56.08
C ARG A 3 43.87 7.99 54.84
N ASN A 4 43.14 7.61 53.79
CA ASN A 4 42.26 8.47 52.97
C ASN A 4 41.97 7.78 51.63
N PHE A 5 41.09 6.78 51.70
CA PHE A 5 40.57 6.03 50.55
C PHE A 5 39.05 6.28 50.47
N PHE A 6 38.61 7.54 50.43
CA PHE A 6 37.17 7.89 50.42
C PHE A 6 36.87 9.20 49.69
N LEU A 7 37.47 9.42 48.51
CA LEU A 7 37.24 10.66 47.75
C LEU A 7 37.27 10.45 46.23
N LEU A 8 36.73 9.33 45.73
CA LEU A 8 36.61 9.07 44.28
C LEU A 8 35.33 8.29 43.94
N ALA A 9 34.18 8.67 44.49
CA ALA A 9 32.91 7.96 44.25
C ALA A 9 31.70 8.88 43.96
N ALA A 10 31.92 10.12 43.50
CA ALA A 10 30.83 11.09 43.33
C ALA A 10 30.79 11.83 41.98
N ILE A 11 31.55 11.41 40.96
CA ILE A 11 31.59 12.10 39.65
C ILE A 11 31.59 11.10 38.48
N ALA A 12 30.73 10.07 38.53
CA ALA A 12 30.63 9.09 37.44
C ALA A 12 29.20 8.60 37.16
N VAL A 13 28.17 9.42 37.46
CA VAL A 13 26.75 9.01 37.29
C VAL A 13 25.94 9.94 36.37
N VAL A 14 26.51 11.02 35.82
CA VAL A 14 25.69 12.06 35.14
C VAL A 14 25.75 12.03 33.59
N VAL A 15 26.50 11.13 32.94
CA VAL A 15 26.68 11.19 31.45
C VAL A 15 26.00 10.03 30.68
N LEU A 16 25.24 9.15 31.35
CA LEU A 16 24.60 7.97 30.73
C LEU A 16 23.09 8.14 30.43
N GLY A 17 22.60 9.37 30.30
CA GLY A 17 21.16 9.66 30.23
C GLY A 17 20.59 10.22 28.92
N LEU A 18 21.36 10.32 27.82
CA LEU A 18 20.92 11.01 26.59
C LEU A 18 20.66 10.11 25.38
N SER A 19 20.29 8.85 25.59
CA SER A 19 19.80 7.96 24.53
C SER A 19 18.31 7.63 24.70
N LEU A 20 17.50 8.66 24.94
CA LEU A 20 16.03 8.57 24.85
C LEU A 20 15.60 8.88 23.41
N SER A 21 15.56 7.83 22.61
CA SER A 21 14.49 7.53 21.66
C SER A 21 13.77 8.73 21.03
N ALA A 22 14.42 9.42 20.10
CA ALA A 22 13.72 10.13 19.03
C ALA A 22 13.13 9.11 18.04
N ALA A 23 12.25 8.23 18.52
CA ALA A 23 11.28 7.57 17.66
C ALA A 23 10.32 8.66 17.21
N ALA A 24 10.73 9.42 16.20
CA ALA A 24 9.92 10.41 15.53
C ALA A 24 8.59 9.73 15.19
N GLN A 25 7.55 10.03 15.96
CA GLN A 25 6.18 9.68 15.63
C GLN A 25 5.85 10.42 14.34
N ARG A 26 6.21 9.83 13.20
CA ARG A 26 5.75 10.26 11.89
C ARG A 26 4.24 10.18 11.97
N LYS A 27 3.57 11.34 12.16
CA LYS A 27 2.12 11.45 12.04
C LYS A 27 1.73 10.67 10.79
N ALA A 28 0.82 9.71 10.94
CA ALA A 28 0.28 8.98 9.80
C ALA A 28 -0.26 10.03 8.82
N LYS A 29 0.38 10.13 7.65
CA LYS A 29 -0.08 11.03 6.60
C LYS A 29 -1.40 10.48 6.10
N LEU A 30 -2.45 11.30 6.15
CA LEU A 30 -3.70 11.02 5.44
C LEU A 30 -3.38 10.70 3.98
N GLY A 31 -4.17 9.82 3.37
CA GLY A 31 -3.94 9.33 2.02
C GLY A 31 -2.92 8.19 1.92
N ARG A 32 -2.27 7.77 3.00
CA ARG A 32 -1.26 6.71 2.92
C ARG A 32 -1.90 5.37 2.53
N VAL A 33 -1.44 4.81 1.42
CA VAL A 33 -1.85 3.49 0.94
C VAL A 33 -1.48 2.39 1.94
N CYS A 34 -2.45 1.52 2.21
CA CYS A 34 -2.32 0.35 3.06
C CYS A 34 -2.03 -0.87 2.19
N GLY A 35 -0.79 -0.95 1.74
CA GLY A 35 -0.37 -1.96 0.76
C GLY A 35 -0.07 -3.34 1.32
N ASP A 36 -0.19 -3.57 2.62
CA ASP A 36 -0.04 -4.89 3.26
C ASP A 36 -1.41 -5.32 3.84
N PRO A 37 -2.00 -6.44 3.38
CA PRO A 37 -3.30 -6.89 3.85
C PRO A 37 -3.31 -7.23 5.35
N ALA A 38 -2.19 -7.72 5.89
CA ALA A 38 -2.05 -8.15 7.27
C ALA A 38 -1.97 -6.98 8.26
N VAL A 39 -1.73 -5.76 7.76
CA VAL A 39 -1.70 -4.55 8.58
C VAL A 39 -3.06 -3.88 8.56
N ALA A 40 -3.58 -3.56 9.75
CA ALA A 40 -4.82 -2.81 9.90
C ALA A 40 -4.72 -1.45 9.18
N CYS A 41 -5.76 -1.13 8.39
CA CYS A 41 -5.85 0.12 7.65
C CYS A 41 -7.02 0.94 8.17
N LYS A 42 -6.76 2.20 8.53
CA LYS A 42 -7.82 3.15 8.90
C LYS A 42 -8.62 3.49 7.66
N GLY A 43 -9.95 3.45 7.74
CA GLY A 43 -10.80 3.72 6.59
C GLY A 43 -11.05 2.51 5.69
N ARG A 44 -10.56 1.30 6.04
CA ARG A 44 -10.75 0.07 5.25
C ARG A 44 -12.22 -0.26 5.00
N GLU A 45 -13.11 0.12 5.90
CA GLU A 45 -14.56 -0.03 5.79
C GLU A 45 -15.18 0.69 4.58
N ASN A 46 -14.43 1.58 3.93
CA ASN A 46 -14.86 2.34 2.77
C ASN A 46 -14.37 1.73 1.43
N PHE A 47 -13.80 0.53 1.49
CA PHE A 47 -13.19 -0.14 0.36
C PHE A 47 -13.78 -1.55 0.21
N GLN A 48 -13.97 -1.98 -1.03
CA GLN A 48 -14.30 -3.37 -1.32
C GLN A 48 -13.08 -4.26 -1.08
N ALA A 49 -13.29 -5.58 -0.99
CA ALA A 49 -12.20 -6.54 -0.77
C ALA A 49 -11.11 -6.50 -1.86
N TRP A 50 -11.49 -6.13 -3.08
CA TRP A 50 -10.60 -6.00 -4.24
C TRP A 50 -10.04 -4.59 -4.46
N ASP A 51 -10.43 -3.62 -3.64
CA ASP A 51 -9.85 -2.29 -3.69
C ASP A 51 -8.52 -2.24 -2.93
N LEU A 52 -7.69 -1.27 -3.27
CA LEU A 52 -6.49 -0.95 -2.51
C LEU A 52 -6.83 0.12 -1.46
N PRO A 53 -6.93 -0.22 -0.17
CA PRO A 53 -7.33 0.75 0.84
C PRO A 53 -6.21 1.75 1.14
N PHE A 54 -6.60 2.91 1.64
CA PHE A 54 -5.68 3.93 2.16
C PHE A 54 -6.30 4.64 3.37
N ASP A 55 -5.45 5.30 4.16
CA ASP A 55 -5.89 6.06 5.34
C ASP A 55 -6.73 7.27 4.92
N THR A 56 -8.05 7.18 5.06
CA THR A 56 -8.99 8.27 4.74
C THR A 56 -9.20 9.25 5.89
N GLY A 57 -8.75 8.91 7.11
CA GLY A 57 -9.08 9.67 8.32
C GLY A 57 -10.57 9.58 8.70
N LYS A 58 -11.11 10.64 9.31
CA LYS A 58 -12.53 10.76 9.67
C LYS A 58 -13.20 11.78 8.74
N ASN A 59 -14.48 11.57 8.40
CA ASN A 59 -15.32 12.51 7.63
C ASN A 59 -14.78 12.82 6.22
N PHE A 60 -14.53 11.80 5.41
CA PHE A 60 -14.18 12.00 4.00
C PHE A 60 -15.46 11.97 3.15
N VAL A 61 -15.55 12.86 2.16
CA VAL A 61 -16.63 12.83 1.14
C VAL A 61 -16.02 12.37 -0.17
N ILE A 62 -14.96 13.02 -0.63
CA ILE A 62 -14.15 12.59 -1.79
C ILE A 62 -12.70 12.71 -1.38
N ALA A 63 -11.92 11.64 -1.55
CA ALA A 63 -10.52 11.61 -1.12
C ALA A 63 -9.67 10.79 -2.09
N ASN A 64 -8.40 11.20 -2.23
CA ASN A 64 -7.40 10.48 -2.99
C ASN A 64 -6.24 10.08 -2.09
N SER A 65 -5.70 8.90 -2.35
CA SER A 65 -4.44 8.45 -1.75
C SER A 65 -3.23 9.29 -2.18
N GLU A 66 -2.13 9.17 -1.44
CA GLU A 66 -0.81 9.53 -1.95
C GLU A 66 -0.51 8.71 -3.22
N TRP A 67 0.25 9.29 -4.15
CA TRP A 67 0.78 8.53 -5.28
C TRP A 67 1.59 7.33 -4.80
N PHE A 68 1.33 6.18 -5.40
CA PHE A 68 2.05 4.94 -5.15
C PHE A 68 2.44 4.27 -6.48
N TYR A 69 3.19 3.18 -6.37
CA TYR A 69 3.52 2.33 -7.49
C TYR A 69 2.85 0.97 -7.33
N GLY A 70 2.16 0.52 -8.37
CA GLY A 70 1.66 -0.84 -8.51
C GLY A 70 2.37 -1.54 -9.66
N ILE A 71 2.40 -2.87 -9.61
CA ILE A 71 2.73 -3.68 -10.78
C ILE A 71 1.42 -4.18 -11.36
N VAL A 72 1.12 -3.80 -12.60
CA VAL A 72 -0.01 -4.34 -13.36
C VAL A 72 0.39 -5.74 -13.81
N LEU A 73 -0.32 -6.74 -13.30
CA LEU A 73 -0.04 -8.16 -13.54
C LEU A 73 -0.68 -8.63 -14.84
N LYS A 74 -1.96 -8.28 -15.04
CA LYS A 74 -2.71 -8.49 -16.28
C LYS A 74 -3.57 -7.26 -16.53
N SER A 75 -3.80 -6.96 -17.81
CA SER A 75 -4.71 -5.88 -18.22
C SER A 75 -5.42 -6.24 -19.51
N LYS A 76 -6.66 -5.80 -19.67
CA LYS A 76 -7.42 -5.96 -20.91
C LYS A 76 -8.16 -4.68 -21.24
N LYS A 77 -7.97 -4.20 -22.49
CA LYS A 77 -8.77 -3.09 -23.02
C LYS A 77 -10.21 -3.57 -23.17
N MET A 78 -11.14 -2.76 -22.71
CA MET A 78 -12.57 -3.00 -22.75
C MET A 78 -13.19 -2.13 -23.85
N LYS A 79 -14.37 -2.54 -24.32
CA LYS A 79 -15.14 -1.77 -25.31
C LYS A 79 -15.84 -0.56 -24.66
N ASP A 80 -16.23 -0.73 -23.40
CA ASP A 80 -16.87 0.21 -22.49
C ASP A 80 -16.23 0.06 -21.09
N TRP A 81 -16.91 0.51 -20.03
CA TRP A 81 -16.43 0.34 -18.66
C TRP A 81 -16.70 -1.06 -18.07
N GLY A 82 -17.10 -2.04 -18.86
CA GLY A 82 -17.34 -3.40 -18.40
C GLY A 82 -18.62 -3.56 -17.56
N ASP A 83 -18.88 -4.80 -17.15
CA ASP A 83 -20.02 -5.21 -16.33
C ASP A 83 -19.50 -5.62 -14.95
N CYS A 84 -19.92 -4.91 -13.88
CA CYS A 84 -19.47 -5.21 -12.52
C CYS A 84 -19.97 -6.55 -11.99
N GLU A 85 -21.06 -7.10 -12.55
CA GLU A 85 -21.54 -8.45 -12.23
C GLU A 85 -20.68 -9.53 -12.90
N LYS A 86 -19.92 -9.17 -13.94
CA LYS A 86 -19.04 -10.06 -14.72
C LYS A 86 -17.62 -9.50 -14.81
N PRO A 87 -16.91 -9.41 -13.68
CA PRO A 87 -15.59 -8.81 -13.63
C PRO A 87 -14.59 -9.57 -14.52
N MET A 88 -13.73 -8.83 -15.23
CA MET A 88 -12.67 -9.42 -16.05
C MET A 88 -11.67 -10.26 -15.23
N PHE A 89 -11.37 -9.79 -14.02
CA PHE A 89 -10.49 -10.43 -13.04
C PHE A 89 -11.30 -10.65 -11.76
N GLY A 90 -11.96 -11.81 -11.66
CA GLY A 90 -12.85 -12.14 -10.55
C GLY A 90 -12.12 -12.44 -9.23
N GLU A 91 -12.89 -12.55 -8.15
CA GLU A 91 -12.35 -12.70 -6.79
C GLU A 91 -11.51 -13.97 -6.61
N THR A 92 -11.89 -15.09 -7.23
CA THR A 92 -11.10 -16.34 -7.21
C THR A 92 -9.70 -16.13 -7.78
N GLU A 93 -9.56 -15.41 -8.89
CA GLU A 93 -8.26 -15.08 -9.49
C GLU A 93 -7.48 -14.12 -8.59
N ARG A 94 -8.16 -13.12 -8.02
CA ARG A 94 -7.54 -12.15 -7.11
C ARG A 94 -6.96 -12.83 -5.87
N LEU A 95 -7.70 -13.74 -5.23
CA LEU A 95 -7.27 -14.48 -4.05
C LEU A 95 -6.10 -15.42 -4.37
N ALA A 96 -6.17 -16.17 -5.47
CA ALA A 96 -5.04 -17.01 -5.90
C ALA A 96 -3.77 -16.18 -6.16
N THR A 97 -3.94 -14.95 -6.69
CA THR A 97 -2.83 -14.02 -6.86
C THR A 97 -2.35 -13.43 -5.52
N GLN A 98 -3.26 -13.18 -4.58
CA GLN A 98 -2.94 -12.68 -3.24
C GLN A 98 -2.07 -13.68 -2.46
N ASP A 99 -2.32 -14.98 -2.61
CA ASP A 99 -1.53 -16.06 -2.00
C ASP A 99 -0.08 -16.06 -2.48
N MET A 100 0.17 -15.62 -3.72
CA MET A 100 1.53 -15.47 -4.24
C MET A 100 2.28 -14.27 -3.65
N PHE A 101 1.56 -13.26 -3.14
CA PHE A 101 2.11 -12.01 -2.65
C PHE A 101 1.53 -11.62 -1.28
N PRO A 102 1.68 -12.44 -0.23
CA PRO A 102 0.93 -12.29 1.02
C PRO A 102 1.18 -10.96 1.76
N GLY A 103 2.36 -10.34 1.60
CA GLY A 103 2.68 -9.03 2.19
C GLY A 103 2.35 -7.83 1.30
N ARG A 104 1.66 -8.04 0.16
CA ARG A 104 1.32 -7.00 -0.81
C ARG A 104 -0.13 -7.15 -1.26
N GLN A 105 -0.96 -6.15 -1.01
CA GLN A 105 -2.37 -6.16 -1.40
C GLN A 105 -2.48 -6.30 -2.93
N VAL A 106 -3.26 -7.29 -3.36
CA VAL A 106 -3.69 -7.47 -4.74
C VAL A 106 -5.05 -6.82 -4.90
N PHE A 107 -5.14 -5.96 -5.91
CA PHE A 107 -6.30 -5.12 -6.19
C PHE A 107 -6.71 -5.20 -7.66
N THR A 108 -7.95 -4.87 -7.96
CA THR A 108 -8.48 -4.89 -9.33
C THR A 108 -9.20 -3.59 -9.68
N LEU A 109 -9.22 -3.29 -10.96
CA LEU A 109 -10.19 -2.42 -11.60
C LEU A 109 -10.87 -3.26 -12.68
N ASN A 110 -12.12 -3.65 -12.46
CA ASN A 110 -12.87 -4.48 -13.40
C ASN A 110 -13.92 -3.69 -14.17
N CYS A 111 -14.50 -2.69 -13.50
CA CYS A 111 -15.57 -1.87 -14.00
C CYS A 111 -15.60 -0.52 -13.28
N VAL A 112 -16.42 0.42 -13.76
CA VAL A 112 -16.64 1.72 -13.12
C VAL A 112 -18.14 1.98 -13.00
N GLU A 113 -18.63 2.07 -11.76
CA GLU A 113 -20.01 2.44 -11.42
C GLU A 113 -20.05 3.67 -10.51
N SER A 114 -21.22 4.32 -10.46
CA SER A 114 -21.42 5.45 -9.54
C SER A 114 -21.18 5.02 -8.10
N GLY A 115 -20.46 5.83 -7.33
CA GLY A 115 -20.09 5.52 -5.94
C GLY A 115 -18.96 4.50 -5.78
N SER A 116 -18.48 3.87 -6.87
CA SER A 116 -17.32 2.97 -6.79
C SER A 116 -16.00 3.74 -6.65
N ASN A 117 -15.04 3.11 -6.00
CA ASN A 117 -13.65 3.59 -5.95
C ASN A 117 -13.01 3.54 -7.35
N TYR A 118 -12.09 4.46 -7.60
CA TYR A 118 -11.45 4.63 -8.91
C TYR A 118 -9.93 4.66 -8.80
N TYR A 119 -9.26 4.46 -9.94
CA TYR A 119 -7.81 4.57 -10.04
C TYR A 119 -7.42 5.60 -11.11
N THR A 120 -6.43 6.41 -10.81
CA THR A 120 -5.77 7.32 -11.77
C THR A 120 -4.37 6.82 -12.11
N GLY A 121 -3.78 7.31 -13.21
CA GLY A 121 -2.49 6.80 -13.72
C GLY A 121 -2.60 5.47 -14.48
N VAL A 122 -3.83 5.03 -14.75
CA VAL A 122 -4.17 3.85 -15.57
C VAL A 122 -4.68 4.30 -16.93
N ASN A 123 -4.67 3.40 -17.91
CA ASN A 123 -5.27 3.69 -19.21
C ASN A 123 -6.79 3.68 -19.08
N GLU A 124 -7.46 4.55 -19.82
CA GLU A 124 -8.93 4.55 -19.90
C GLU A 124 -9.46 3.21 -20.41
N GLN A 125 -10.67 2.84 -19.96
CA GLN A 125 -11.39 1.63 -20.40
C GLN A 125 -10.52 0.38 -20.38
N THR A 126 -9.70 0.23 -19.34
CA THR A 126 -8.78 -0.88 -19.19
C THR A 126 -9.02 -1.54 -17.85
N ALA A 127 -9.55 -2.77 -17.88
CA ALA A 127 -9.57 -3.59 -16.69
C ALA A 127 -8.15 -4.06 -16.39
N PHE A 128 -7.82 -4.19 -15.10
CA PHE A 128 -6.55 -4.77 -14.68
C PHE A 128 -6.64 -5.43 -13.31
N ILE A 129 -5.72 -6.36 -13.07
CA ILE A 129 -5.34 -6.85 -11.75
C ILE A 129 -3.91 -6.41 -11.47
N GLY A 130 -3.68 -5.84 -10.30
CA GLY A 130 -2.40 -5.29 -9.90
C GLY A 130 -2.04 -5.68 -8.46
N VAL A 131 -0.77 -5.50 -8.14
CA VAL A 131 -0.24 -5.70 -6.79
C VAL A 131 0.49 -4.44 -6.34
N TYR A 132 0.28 -4.03 -5.09
CA TYR A 132 0.97 -2.88 -4.52
C TYR A 132 2.48 -3.12 -4.51
N ALA A 133 3.26 -2.18 -5.05
CA ALA A 133 4.70 -2.34 -5.27
C ALA A 133 5.56 -1.35 -4.48
N GLY A 134 4.96 -0.38 -3.80
CA GLY A 134 5.67 0.55 -2.92
C GLY A 134 5.29 2.01 -3.17
N ARG A 135 5.98 2.89 -2.44
CA ARG A 135 5.80 4.34 -2.51
C ARG A 135 6.77 4.98 -3.49
N THR A 136 7.87 4.29 -3.76
CA THR A 136 8.95 4.76 -4.63
C THR A 136 9.13 3.84 -5.82
N LEU A 137 9.67 4.39 -6.91
CA LEU A 137 10.01 3.61 -8.09
C LEU A 137 11.08 2.55 -7.78
N ALA A 138 11.99 2.83 -6.84
CA ALA A 138 13.03 1.90 -6.42
C ALA A 138 12.44 0.66 -5.73
N GLU A 139 11.50 0.83 -4.79
CA GLU A 139 10.77 -0.27 -4.16
C GLU A 139 10.01 -1.09 -5.21
N ALA A 140 9.34 -0.41 -6.14
CA ALA A 140 8.56 -1.08 -7.19
C ALA A 140 9.44 -1.89 -8.14
N ASN A 141 10.59 -1.34 -8.55
CA ASN A 141 11.55 -2.05 -9.40
C ASN A 141 12.22 -3.23 -8.67
N ALA A 142 12.46 -3.10 -7.36
CA ALA A 142 12.96 -4.21 -6.55
C ALA A 142 11.93 -5.34 -6.51
N PHE A 143 10.66 -5.02 -6.25
CA PHE A 143 9.59 -6.00 -6.21
C PHE A 143 9.24 -6.58 -7.59
N LEU A 144 9.38 -5.80 -8.66
CA LEU A 144 9.17 -6.28 -10.03
C LEU A 144 10.03 -7.50 -10.35
N LYS A 145 11.27 -7.54 -9.86
CA LYS A 145 12.16 -8.71 -10.03
C LYS A 145 11.58 -9.97 -9.38
N THR A 146 10.96 -9.84 -8.20
CA THR A 146 10.26 -10.93 -7.52
C THR A 146 9.06 -11.41 -8.34
N VAL A 147 8.26 -10.50 -8.88
CA VAL A 147 7.11 -10.85 -9.74
C VAL A 147 7.58 -11.52 -11.03
N GLN A 148 8.64 -11.01 -11.67
CA GLN A 148 9.23 -11.59 -12.88
C GLN A 148 9.73 -13.02 -12.64
N ALA A 149 10.38 -13.27 -11.50
CA ALA A 149 10.89 -14.60 -11.14
C ALA A 149 9.80 -15.68 -11.04
N THR A 150 8.53 -15.29 -10.85
CA THR A 150 7.41 -16.24 -10.87
C THR A 150 7.15 -16.85 -12.25
N ASN A 151 7.53 -16.15 -13.33
CA ASN A 151 7.20 -16.48 -14.72
C ASN A 151 5.69 -16.72 -14.99
N LYS A 152 4.79 -16.27 -14.10
CA LYS A 152 3.34 -16.48 -14.23
C LYS A 152 2.62 -15.41 -15.03
N PHE A 153 3.18 -14.20 -15.07
CA PHE A 153 2.51 -13.02 -15.61
C PHE A 153 3.29 -12.48 -16.81
N PRO A 154 2.84 -12.72 -18.05
CA PRO A 154 3.45 -12.12 -19.23
C PRO A 154 3.08 -10.63 -19.32
N GLY A 155 4.04 -9.78 -19.70
CA GLY A 155 3.77 -8.36 -19.98
C GLY A 155 3.54 -7.48 -18.74
N ILE A 156 4.02 -7.90 -17.57
CA ILE A 156 3.95 -7.09 -16.35
C ILE A 156 4.70 -5.77 -16.48
N ARG A 157 4.14 -4.73 -15.86
CA ARG A 157 4.71 -3.38 -15.90
C ARG A 157 4.44 -2.61 -14.62
N VAL A 158 5.42 -1.80 -14.21
CA VAL A 158 5.26 -0.84 -13.11
C VAL A 158 4.42 0.35 -13.60
N ARG A 159 3.49 0.81 -12.76
CA ARG A 159 2.69 2.02 -12.99
C ARG A 159 2.61 2.84 -11.72
N ARG A 160 2.69 4.16 -11.89
CA ARG A 160 2.43 5.12 -10.82
C ARG A 160 0.93 5.43 -10.82
N MET A 161 0.28 5.29 -9.67
CA MET A 161 -1.18 5.33 -9.54
C MET A 161 -1.62 6.11 -8.30
N GLN A 162 -2.88 6.54 -8.28
CA GLN A 162 -3.63 6.84 -7.06
C GLN A 162 -4.93 6.05 -7.08
N VAL A 163 -5.39 5.65 -5.91
CA VAL A 163 -6.75 5.19 -5.65
C VAL A 163 -7.53 6.35 -5.03
N GLY A 164 -8.77 6.52 -5.47
CA GLY A 164 -9.69 7.54 -5.02
C GLY A 164 -11.04 6.96 -4.63
N ILE A 165 -11.68 7.60 -3.66
CA ILE A 165 -13.05 7.31 -3.26
C ILE A 165 -13.95 8.40 -3.85
N ASN A 166 -14.98 7.99 -4.56
CA ASN A 166 -16.09 8.87 -4.89
C ASN A 166 -17.07 8.87 -3.72
N GLY A 167 -17.51 10.06 -3.31
CA GLY A 167 -18.52 10.18 -2.26
C GLY A 167 -19.79 9.46 -2.66
N THR A 168 -20.34 8.71 -1.71
CA THR A 168 -21.68 8.13 -1.77
C THR A 168 -22.74 9.20 -1.69
#